data_AF-A0A5C5V697-F1
#
_entry.id   AF-A0A5C5V697-F1
#
_cell.length_a   1.000
_cell.length_b   1.000
_cell.length_c   1.000
_cell.angle_alpha   90.00
_cell.angle_beta   90.00
_cell.angle_gamma   90.00
#
_symmetry.space_group_name_H-M   'P 1'
#
loop_
_entity.id
_entity.type
_entity.pdbx_description
1 polymer ?
#
loop_
_entity_poly.entity_id
_entity_poly.type
_entity_poly.pdbx_seq_one_letter_code
_entity_poly.pdbx_strand_id
1 'polypeptide(L)'
;MLTYLRRLITLDIWVGTPRSQPLKEHATPESLFTVLVDSKQVRCVLPDGREQAIRWEDLAEVEIQTNDSGPFGMDVWWVLVPDGGASPCSIPQGASGDAPLLDKLFQLPGFDYEAFSDAMGCTDNRQFLCWRRKDATRPTR
;
A
#
# COMPACT_ATOMS: atom_id res chain seq x y z
N MET A 1 -28.17 -66.90 26.81
CA MET A 1 -27.83 -66.42 28.17
C MET A 1 -26.37 -65.99 28.09
N LEU A 2 -26.03 -64.72 27.84
CA LEU A 2 -26.37 -63.51 28.57
C LEU A 2 -26.40 -62.28 27.62
N THR A 3 -27.04 -61.22 28.07
CA THR A 3 -27.61 -60.10 27.30
C THR A 3 -26.80 -58.81 27.51
N TYR A 4 -27.02 -57.80 26.64
CA TYR A 4 -26.87 -56.34 26.87
C TYR A 4 -25.43 -55.76 26.87
N LEU A 5 -25.10 -54.53 26.40
CA LEU A 5 -25.87 -53.33 26.06
C LEU A 5 -25.03 -52.37 25.16
N ARG A 6 -25.75 -51.60 24.34
CA ARG A 6 -25.34 -50.45 23.50
C ARG A 6 -24.52 -49.36 24.22
N ARG A 7 -23.67 -48.63 23.47
CA ARG A 7 -23.79 -47.15 23.26
C ARG A 7 -22.84 -46.62 22.17
N LEU A 8 -23.42 -45.80 21.28
CA LEU A 8 -22.79 -44.93 20.30
C LEU A 8 -22.08 -43.73 20.96
N ILE A 9 -20.89 -43.35 20.48
CA ILE A 9 -20.23 -42.03 20.64
C ILE A 9 -19.32 -41.89 19.39
N THR A 10 -19.68 -41.20 18.30
CA THR A 10 -19.80 -39.75 18.04
C THR A 10 -18.45 -39.01 17.89
N LEU A 11 -18.24 -38.55 16.64
CA LEU A 11 -17.47 -37.42 16.11
C LEU A 11 -15.92 -37.42 16.10
N ASP A 12 -15.42 -37.31 14.86
CA ASP A 12 -14.14 -36.76 14.43
C ASP A 12 -13.79 -35.44 15.15
N ILE A 13 -12.66 -35.43 15.86
CA ILE A 13 -12.02 -34.20 16.33
C ILE A 13 -10.73 -34.04 15.56
N TRP A 14 -10.84 -33.36 14.41
CA TRP A 14 -9.71 -32.76 13.72
C TRP A 14 -9.20 -31.60 14.59
N VAL A 15 -8.09 -31.82 15.31
CA VAL A 15 -7.40 -30.75 16.03
C VAL A 15 -6.65 -29.91 14.98
N GLY A 16 -7.35 -28.93 14.43
CA GLY A 16 -6.72 -27.85 13.67
C GLY A 16 -5.76 -27.11 14.60
N THR A 17 -4.47 -27.22 14.32
CA THR A 17 -3.44 -26.42 14.97
C THR A 17 -3.80 -24.94 14.78
N PRO A 18 -3.85 -24.10 15.83
CA PRO A 18 -3.98 -22.67 15.63
C PRO A 18 -2.79 -22.23 14.78
N ARG A 19 -3.08 -21.68 13.60
CA ARG A 19 -2.09 -21.10 12.70
C ARG A 19 -1.42 -19.97 13.47
N SER A 20 -0.27 -20.26 14.06
CA SER A 20 0.64 -19.25 14.58
C SER A 20 0.89 -18.27 13.44
N GLN A 21 0.46 -17.02 13.61
CA GLN A 21 1.02 -15.94 12.81
C GLN A 21 2.54 -16.02 13.02
N PRO A 22 3.36 -16.12 11.95
CA PRO A 22 4.79 -16.04 12.15
C PRO A 22 5.10 -14.71 12.84
N LEU A 23 5.96 -14.75 13.85
CA LEU A 23 6.51 -13.56 14.50
C LEU A 23 6.94 -12.56 13.41
N LYS A 24 6.51 -11.29 13.52
CA LYS A 24 7.00 -10.17 12.68
C LYS A 24 8.48 -9.92 13.00
N GLU A 25 9.37 -10.81 12.58
CA GLU A 25 10.75 -10.80 13.09
C GLU A 25 11.74 -9.97 12.29
N HIS A 26 11.42 -9.47 11.09
CA HIS A 26 12.17 -8.36 10.46
C HIS A 26 11.20 -7.47 9.66
N ALA A 27 10.38 -6.68 10.35
CA ALA A 27 9.59 -5.63 9.68
C ALA A 27 10.56 -4.59 9.11
N THR A 28 10.57 -4.42 7.79
CA THR A 28 11.33 -3.33 7.17
C THR A 28 10.71 -1.98 7.58
N PRO A 29 11.46 -0.87 7.61
CA PRO A 29 10.92 0.44 8.00
C PRO A 29 9.66 0.84 7.22
N GLU A 30 9.59 0.49 5.94
CA GLU A 30 8.48 0.74 5.02
C GLU A 30 7.22 0.01 5.50
N SER A 31 7.34 -1.25 5.92
CA SER A 31 6.21 -2.09 6.35
C SER A 31 5.49 -1.59 7.60
N LEU A 32 6.07 -0.61 8.32
CA LEU A 32 5.45 0.07 9.45
C LEU A 32 4.34 1.05 9.01
N PHE A 33 4.36 1.51 7.76
CA PHE A 33 3.27 2.26 7.17
C PHE A 33 2.14 1.29 6.79
N THR A 34 0.89 1.66 7.10
CA THR A 34 -0.29 0.86 6.73
C THR A 34 -1.13 1.61 5.72
N VAL A 35 -1.35 1.02 4.56
CA VAL A 35 -2.13 1.58 3.47
C VAL A 35 -3.47 0.85 3.37
N LEU A 36 -4.54 1.63 3.33
CA LEU A 36 -5.90 1.16 3.13
C LEU A 36 -6.44 1.83 1.88
N VAL A 37 -6.87 1.00 0.93
CA VAL A 37 -7.42 1.44 -0.35
C VAL A 37 -8.85 0.94 -0.47
N ASP A 38 -9.78 1.87 -0.72
CA ASP A 38 -11.16 1.55 -1.03
C ASP A 38 -11.62 2.29 -2.30
N SER A 39 -12.91 2.17 -2.63
CA SER A 39 -13.47 2.79 -3.84
C SER A 39 -13.57 4.31 -3.81
N LYS A 40 -13.40 4.94 -2.63
CA LYS A 40 -13.52 6.39 -2.42
C LYS A 40 -12.18 7.05 -2.16
N GLN A 41 -11.26 6.38 -1.46
CA GLN A 41 -10.04 7.01 -0.99
C GLN A 41 -8.87 6.03 -0.78
N VAL A 42 -7.69 6.63 -0.65
CA VAL A 42 -6.48 6.02 -0.09
C VAL A 42 -6.25 6.64 1.29
N ARG A 43 -5.96 5.81 2.30
CA ARG A 43 -5.52 6.24 3.63
C ARG A 43 -4.18 5.57 3.94
N CYS A 44 -3.24 6.36 4.45
CA CYS A 44 -1.97 5.88 4.97
C CYS A 44 -1.86 6.23 6.46
N VAL A 45 -1.66 5.21 7.30
CA VAL A 45 -1.34 5.37 8.72
C VAL A 45 0.18 5.28 8.87
N LEU A 46 0.79 6.33 9.40
CA LEU A 46 2.22 6.44 9.64
C LEU A 46 2.63 5.67 10.90
N PRO A 47 3.92 5.34 11.08
CA PRO A 47 4.41 4.63 12.27
C PRO A 47 4.15 5.36 13.60
N ASP A 48 4.01 6.68 13.56
CA ASP A 48 3.71 7.52 14.73
C ASP A 48 2.20 7.66 15.00
N GLY A 49 1.35 6.97 14.23
CA GLY A 49 -0.10 6.99 14.35
C GLY A 49 -0.79 8.17 13.65
N ARG A 50 -0.05 9.10 13.03
CA ARG A 50 -0.66 10.11 12.16
C ARG A 50 -1.26 9.45 10.92
N GLU A 51 -2.28 10.10 10.36
CA GLU A 51 -2.91 9.62 9.13
C GLU A 51 -2.81 10.67 8.03
N GLN A 52 -2.59 10.18 6.82
CA GLN A 52 -2.75 10.92 5.57
C GLN A 52 -3.84 10.25 4.75
N ALA A 53 -4.65 11.03 4.05
CA ALA A 53 -5.69 10.48 3.20
C ALA A 53 -5.94 11.37 1.99
N ILE A 54 -6.34 10.74 0.89
CA ILE A 54 -6.72 11.42 -0.34
C ILE A 54 -7.90 10.69 -0.96
N ARG A 55 -8.93 11.45 -1.36
CA ARG A 55 -10.07 10.91 -2.11
C ARG A 55 -9.67 10.79 -3.58
N TRP A 56 -10.16 9.77 -4.27
CA TRP A 56 -9.86 9.59 -5.69
C TRP A 56 -10.34 10.77 -6.55
N GLU A 57 -11.44 11.41 -6.16
CA GLU A 57 -11.97 12.61 -6.82
C GLU A 57 -11.09 13.86 -6.62
N ASP A 58 -10.27 13.88 -5.56
CA ASP A 58 -9.34 14.98 -5.28
C ASP A 58 -7.96 14.74 -5.90
N LEU A 59 -7.64 13.51 -6.33
CA LEU A 59 -6.33 13.16 -6.89
C LEU A 59 -6.07 13.93 -8.20
N ALA A 60 -5.05 14.77 -8.17
CA ALA A 60 -4.59 15.57 -9.30
C ALA A 60 -3.36 14.97 -9.97
N GLU A 61 -2.38 14.50 -9.18
CA GLU A 61 -1.12 13.96 -9.69
C GLU A 61 -0.67 12.73 -8.91
N VAL A 62 0.04 11.84 -9.62
CA VAL A 62 0.78 10.72 -9.03
C VAL A 62 2.23 10.92 -9.40
N GLU A 63 3.06 11.10 -8.39
CA GLU A 63 4.51 11.19 -8.54
C GLU A 63 5.17 9.98 -7.88
N ILE A 64 6.33 9.60 -8.42
CA ILE A 64 7.29 8.75 -7.72
C ILE A 64 8.46 9.63 -7.32
N GLN A 65 8.81 9.61 -6.04
CA GLN A 65 9.99 10.28 -5.52
C GLN A 65 11.02 9.23 -5.14
N THR A 66 12.20 9.39 -5.69
CA THR A 66 13.36 8.52 -5.49
C THR A 66 14.44 9.26 -4.71
N ASN A 67 15.20 8.55 -3.88
CA ASN A 67 16.38 9.10 -3.20
C ASN A 67 17.55 8.11 -3.13
N ASP A 68 18.70 8.60 -2.70
CA ASP A 68 19.97 7.85 -2.66
C ASP A 68 20.21 7.07 -1.34
N SER A 69 19.18 6.85 -0.53
CA SER A 69 19.31 6.14 0.77
C SER A 69 19.34 4.61 0.65
N GLY A 70 19.12 4.07 -0.54
CA GLY A 70 19.17 2.63 -0.81
C GLY A 70 20.55 2.02 -0.55
N PRO A 71 20.64 0.72 -0.18
CA PRO A 71 19.56 -0.27 -0.02
C PRO A 71 18.98 -0.33 1.41
N PHE A 72 19.41 0.55 2.32
CA PHE A 72 19.08 0.45 3.74
C PHE A 72 18.02 1.47 4.22
N GLY A 73 17.66 2.44 3.36
CA GLY A 73 16.60 3.42 3.61
C GLY A 73 15.46 3.32 2.62
N MET A 74 14.36 4.00 2.95
CA MET A 74 13.17 4.11 2.09
C MET A 74 13.49 5.04 0.91
N ASP A 75 13.93 4.45 -0.20
CA ASP A 75 14.42 5.16 -1.37
C ASP A 75 13.34 5.44 -2.42
N VAL A 76 12.19 4.77 -2.37
CA VAL A 76 11.07 5.00 -3.33
C VAL A 76 9.77 5.33 -2.60
N TRP A 77 9.09 6.38 -3.07
CA TRP A 77 7.83 6.88 -2.49
C TRP A 77 6.77 7.11 -3.57
N TRP A 78 5.56 6.60 -3.32
CA TRP A 78 4.33 6.95 -4.03
C TRP A 78 3.76 8.24 -3.43
N VAL A 79 3.72 9.31 -4.21
CA VAL A 79 3.23 10.62 -3.75
C VAL A 79 1.95 10.97 -4.50
N LEU A 80 0.85 10.96 -3.78
CA LEU A 80 -0.49 11.26 -4.28
C LEU A 80 -0.81 12.73 -3.96
N VAL A 81 -0.86 13.56 -5.01
CA VAL A 81 -1.01 15.00 -4.88
C VAL A 81 -2.48 15.38 -5.11
N PRO A 82 -3.15 16.04 -4.15
CA PRO A 82 -4.50 16.51 -4.32
C PRO A 82 -4.56 17.79 -5.16
N ASP A 83 -5.69 18.04 -5.79
CA ASP A 83 -6.01 19.32 -6.43
C ASP A 83 -6.15 20.43 -5.36
N GLY A 84 -5.87 21.68 -5.74
CA GLY A 84 -6.10 22.83 -4.85
C GLY A 84 -5.13 23.01 -3.68
N GLY A 85 -3.98 22.34 -3.67
CA GLY A 85 -2.85 22.65 -2.78
C GLY A 85 -2.92 22.08 -1.37
N ALA A 86 -3.80 21.10 -1.12
CA ALA A 86 -3.76 20.31 0.12
C ALA A 86 -2.46 19.46 0.18
N SER A 87 -2.09 19.03 1.39
CA SER A 87 -0.88 18.22 1.58
C SER A 87 -0.99 16.87 0.86
N PRO A 88 0.09 16.40 0.20
CA PRO A 88 0.09 15.12 -0.47
C PRO A 88 0.05 13.94 0.52
N CYS A 89 -0.45 12.79 0.05
CA CYS A 89 -0.35 11.51 0.74
C CYS A 89 0.89 10.78 0.22
N SER A 90 1.91 10.60 1.06
CA SER A 90 3.21 10.01 0.70
C SER A 90 3.36 8.64 1.34
N ILE A 91 3.60 7.62 0.52
CA ILE A 91 3.58 6.21 0.91
C ILE A 91 4.89 5.57 0.43
N PRO A 92 5.73 4.99 1.31
CA PRO A 92 6.93 4.32 0.85
C PRO A 92 6.58 3.02 0.11
N GLN A 93 7.38 2.67 -0.90
CA GLN A 93 7.30 1.35 -1.52
C GLN A 93 7.54 0.27 -0.46
N GLY A 94 6.72 -0.77 -0.42
CA GLY A 94 6.81 -1.82 0.60
C GLY A 94 6.01 -1.54 1.87
N ALA A 95 5.21 -0.46 1.90
CA ALA A 95 4.23 -0.24 2.95
C ALA A 95 3.23 -1.40 3.04
N SER A 96 2.79 -1.74 4.25
CA SER A 96 1.79 -2.80 4.46
C SER A 96 0.48 -2.43 3.75
N GLY A 97 0.15 -3.14 2.67
CA GLY A 97 -1.07 -2.89 1.89
C GLY A 97 -0.91 -1.96 0.68
N ASP A 98 0.32 -1.74 0.21
CA ASP A 98 0.60 -0.92 -0.98
C ASP A 98 0.23 -1.58 -2.32
N ALA A 99 0.15 -2.91 -2.39
CA ALA A 99 -0.20 -3.61 -3.63
C ALA A 99 -1.57 -3.19 -4.22
N PRO A 100 -2.68 -3.14 -3.45
CA PRO A 100 -3.95 -2.60 -3.93
C PRO A 100 -3.88 -1.14 -4.41
N LEU A 101 -2.96 -0.34 -3.86
CA LEU A 101 -2.73 1.03 -4.32
C LEU A 101 -2.16 1.01 -5.73
N LEU A 102 -1.07 0.27 -5.96
CA LEU A 102 -0.43 0.16 -7.28
C LEU A 102 -1.41 -0.36 -8.34
N ASP A 103 -2.20 -1.40 -8.01
CA ASP A 103 -3.23 -1.92 -8.91
C ASP A 103 -4.22 -0.83 -9.34
N LYS A 104 -4.56 0.10 -8.44
CA LYS A 104 -5.43 1.23 -8.77
C LYS A 104 -4.73 2.34 -9.54
N LEU A 105 -3.50 2.68 -9.21
CA LEU A 105 -2.73 3.70 -9.93
C LEU A 105 -2.51 3.29 -11.39
N PHE A 106 -2.17 2.02 -11.65
CA PHE A 106 -2.00 1.49 -13.01
C PHE A 106 -3.30 1.42 -13.82
N GLN A 107 -4.46 1.55 -13.20
CA GLN A 107 -5.76 1.63 -13.90
C GLN A 107 -6.13 3.07 -14.28
N LEU A 108 -5.35 4.07 -13.86
CA LEU A 108 -5.64 5.46 -14.20
C LEU A 108 -5.47 5.71 -15.71
N PRO A 109 -6.47 6.31 -16.38
CA PRO A 109 -6.36 6.58 -17.81
C PRO A 109 -5.21 7.54 -18.11
N GLY A 110 -4.29 7.12 -18.98
CA GLY A 110 -3.11 7.89 -19.34
C GLY A 110 -1.97 7.81 -18.31
N PHE A 111 -1.95 6.78 -17.46
CA PHE A 111 -0.78 6.49 -16.63
C PHE A 111 0.47 6.26 -17.50
N ASP A 112 1.56 6.91 -17.12
CA ASP A 112 2.85 6.87 -17.80
C ASP A 112 3.71 5.74 -17.23
N TYR A 113 3.67 4.59 -17.90
CA TYR A 113 4.47 3.42 -17.54
C TYR A 113 5.97 3.61 -17.81
N GLU A 114 6.36 4.51 -18.72
CA GLU A 114 7.76 4.81 -19.00
C GLU A 114 8.36 5.60 -17.83
N ALA A 115 7.67 6.65 -17.38
CA ALA A 115 8.05 7.39 -16.18
C ALA A 115 8.10 6.50 -14.92
N PHE A 116 7.16 5.54 -14.79
CA PHE A 116 7.21 4.53 -13.73
C PHE A 116 8.47 3.66 -13.85
N SER A 117 8.73 3.09 -15.04
CA SER A 117 9.89 2.23 -15.27
C SER A 117 11.21 2.96 -15.00
N ASP A 118 11.32 4.21 -15.44
CA ASP A 118 12.49 5.05 -15.20
C ASP A 118 12.70 5.30 -13.70
N ALA A 119 11.62 5.54 -12.95
CA ALA A 119 11.69 5.73 -11.51
C ALA A 119 12.19 4.48 -10.80
N MET A 120 11.69 3.30 -11.18
CA MET A 120 12.11 2.02 -10.58
C MET A 120 13.59 1.69 -10.85
N GLY A 121 14.18 2.27 -11.90
CA GLY A 121 15.61 2.15 -12.23
C GLY A 121 16.49 3.28 -11.71
N CYS A 122 15.92 4.27 -10.99
CA CYS A 122 16.65 5.46 -10.55
C CYS A 122 17.30 5.25 -9.18
N THR A 123 18.56 5.66 -9.06
CA THR A 123 19.35 5.63 -7.81
C THR A 123 19.70 7.03 -7.30
N ASP A 124 19.12 8.07 -7.91
CA ASP A 124 19.39 9.48 -7.61
C ASP A 124 18.17 10.13 -6.93
N ASN A 125 18.39 11.30 -6.33
CA ASN A 125 17.31 12.15 -5.81
C ASN A 125 16.51 12.76 -6.97
N ARG A 126 15.39 12.14 -7.34
CA ARG A 126 14.58 12.55 -8.49
C ARG A 126 13.09 12.33 -8.26
N GLN A 127 12.29 13.06 -9.04
CA GLN A 127 10.86 12.91 -9.09
C GLN A 127 10.38 12.64 -10.50
N PHE A 128 9.38 11.76 -10.60
CA PHE A 128 8.81 11.29 -11.85
C PHE A 128 7.31 11.49 -11.80
N LEU A 129 6.76 12.28 -12.72
CA LEU A 129 5.32 12.46 -12.86
C LEU A 129 4.77 11.26 -13.64
N CYS A 130 4.09 10.35 -12.97
CA CYS A 130 3.53 9.14 -13.60
C CYS A 130 2.09 9.32 -14.06
N TRP A 131 1.36 10.28 -13.49
CA TRP A 131 0.01 10.59 -13.95
C TRP A 131 -0.39 11.99 -13.54
N ARG A 132 -1.19 12.64 -14.40
CA ARG A 132 -1.87 13.90 -14.08
C ARG A 132 -3.29 13.85 -14.63
N ARG A 133 -4.25 14.29 -13.81
CA ARG A 133 -5.63 14.49 -14.25
C ARG A 133 -5.69 15.62 -15.27
N LYS A 134 -6.40 15.41 -16.39
CA LYS A 134 -6.41 16.34 -17.54
C LYS A 134 -6.86 17.77 -17.20
N ASP A 135 -7.70 17.92 -16.20
CA ASP A 135 -8.33 19.17 -15.76
C ASP A 135 -7.76 19.70 -14.42
N ALA A 136 -6.78 19.03 -13.83
CA ALA A 136 -6.16 19.49 -12.59
C ALA A 136 -5.46 20.84 -12.80
N THR A 137 -5.65 21.76 -11.84
CA THR A 137 -4.93 23.03 -11.85
C THR A 137 -3.48 22.74 -11.48
N ARG A 138 -2.51 23.25 -12.25
CA ARG A 138 -1.09 23.07 -11.94
C ARG A 138 -0.81 23.56 -10.52
N PRO A 139 -0.33 22.71 -9.59
CA PRO A 139 0.07 23.16 -8.27
C PRO A 139 1.20 24.18 -8.43
N THR A 140 1.05 25.39 -7.87
CA THR A 140 2.17 26.32 -7.72
C THR A 140 3.15 25.69 -6.74
N ARG A 141 4.30 25.29 -7.26
CA ARG A 141 5.35 24.58 -6.55
C ARG A 141 6.45 25.53 -6.08
#